data_AF-W4P992-F1
#
_entry.id   AF-W4P992-F1
#
_cell.length_a   1.000
_cell.length_b   1.000
_cell.length_c   1.000
_cell.angle_alpha   90.00
_cell.angle_beta   90.00
_cell.angle_gamma   90.00
#
_symmetry.space_group_name_H-M   'P 1'
#
loop_
_entity.id
_entity.type
_entity.pdbx_description
1 polymer ?
#
loop_
_entity_poly.entity_id
_entity_poly.type
_entity_poly.pdbx_seq_one_letter_code
_entity_poly.pdbx_strand_id
1 'polypeptide(L)'
;MNDVLFKKIKRANCKYAEYLSACDEVAKAAQKHINWNDNVGCAYMPSDGLCVEIEANVCPATRFFELPELIGDDMIDEYTYRTNCI
;
A
#
# COMPACT_ATOMS: atom_id res chain seq x y z
N MET A 1 20.61 -27.46 -16.28
CA MET A 1 19.93 -26.89 -15.10
C MET A 1 19.69 -25.41 -15.37
N ASN A 2 18.46 -24.93 -15.51
CA ASN A 2 17.50 -25.26 -16.56
C ASN A 2 17.12 -23.88 -17.13
N ASP A 3 17.48 -23.50 -18.37
CA ASP A 3 17.29 -22.13 -18.87
C ASP A 3 15.85 -21.60 -18.72
N VAL A 4 14.89 -22.54 -18.74
CA VAL A 4 13.47 -22.29 -18.44
C VAL A 4 13.26 -21.76 -17.02
N LEU A 5 13.95 -22.32 -16.02
CA LEU A 5 13.88 -21.88 -14.63
C LEU A 5 14.45 -20.46 -14.47
N PHE A 6 15.62 -20.18 -15.05
CA PHE A 6 16.20 -18.83 -14.99
C PHE A 6 15.32 -17.77 -15.66
N LYS A 7 14.68 -18.11 -16.79
CA LYS A 7 13.68 -17.23 -17.42
C LYS A 7 12.48 -16.96 -16.51
N LYS A 8 11.97 -17.97 -15.80
CA LYS A 8 10.87 -17.80 -14.84
C LYS A 8 11.27 -16.91 -13.66
N ILE A 9 12.45 -17.12 -13.07
CA ILE A 9 12.99 -16.29 -11.99
C ILE A 9 13.14 -14.84 -12.44
N LYS A 10 13.74 -14.59 -13.62
CA LYS A 10 13.88 -13.24 -14.17
C LYS A 10 12.53 -12.55 -14.33
N ARG A 11 11.52 -13.26 -14.87
CA ARG A 11 10.16 -12.72 -15.02
C ARG A 11 9.52 -12.37 -13.68
N ALA A 12 9.66 -13.23 -12.67
CA ALA A 12 9.15 -12.98 -11.32
C ALA A 12 9.80 -11.72 -10.71
N ASN A 13 11.12 -11.58 -10.82
CA ASN A 13 11.85 -10.41 -10.33
C ASN A 13 11.42 -9.11 -11.04
N CYS A 14 11.22 -9.14 -12.37
CA CYS A 14 10.71 -7.98 -13.09
C CYS A 14 9.30 -7.58 -12.61
N LYS A 15 8.40 -8.55 -12.40
CA LYS A 15 7.05 -8.28 -11.88
C LYS A 15 7.07 -7.75 -10.46
N TYR A 16 7.99 -8.24 -9.63
CA TYR A 16 8.17 -7.70 -8.28
C TYR A 16 8.71 -6.26 -8.30
N ALA A 17 9.65 -5.94 -9.20
CA ALA A 17 10.14 -4.57 -9.37
C ALA A 17 9.04 -3.61 -9.89
N GLU A 18 8.22 -4.05 -10.84
CA GLU A 18 7.03 -3.30 -11.29
C GLU A 18 6.07 -3.02 -10.12
N TYR A 19 5.81 -4.05 -9.29
CA TYR A 19 5.02 -3.91 -8.07
C TYR A 19 5.60 -2.88 -7.10
N LEU A 20 6.90 -2.95 -6.80
CA LEU A 20 7.55 -2.00 -5.88
C LEU A 20 7.43 -0.56 -6.37
N SER A 21 7.58 -0.33 -7.68
CA SER A 21 7.41 1.00 -8.27
C SER A 21 5.98 1.52 -8.11
N ALA A 22 4.98 0.70 -8.43
CA ALA A 22 3.57 1.09 -8.27
C ALA A 22 3.18 1.30 -6.80
N CYS A 23 3.73 0.48 -5.91
CA CYS A 23 3.49 0.55 -4.47
C CYS A 23 4.08 1.83 -3.85
N ASP A 24 5.26 2.27 -4.30
CA ASP A 24 5.86 3.57 -3.93
C ASP A 24 4.99 4.76 -4.37
N GLU A 25 4.41 4.71 -5.57
CA GLU A 25 3.46 5.74 -6.03
C GLU A 25 2.21 5.81 -5.15
N VAL A 26 1.66 4.66 -4.75
CA VAL A 26 0.51 4.56 -3.84
C VAL A 26 0.85 5.11 -2.46
N ALA A 27 2.00 4.73 -1.89
CA ALA A 27 2.46 5.24 -0.60
C ALA A 27 2.62 6.77 -0.61
N LYS A 28 3.22 7.33 -1.67
CA LYS A 28 3.35 8.79 -1.87
C LYS A 28 2.00 9.49 -2.01
N ALA A 29 1.03 8.86 -2.66
CA ALA A 29 -0.33 9.39 -2.74
C ALA A 29 -1.01 9.36 -1.37
N ALA A 30 -0.90 8.26 -0.64
CA ALA A 30 -1.47 8.09 0.69
C ALA A 30 -0.88 9.07 1.72
N GLN A 31 0.42 9.34 1.66
CA GLN A 31 1.10 10.32 2.52
C GLN A 31 0.49 11.72 2.46
N LYS A 32 -0.15 12.11 1.33
CA LYS A 32 -0.81 13.42 1.20
C LYS A 32 -2.03 13.57 2.11
N HIS A 33 -2.60 12.45 2.56
CA HIS A 33 -3.77 12.39 3.44
C HIS A 33 -3.38 12.14 4.90
N ILE A 34 -2.09 12.08 5.25
CA ILE A 34 -1.58 11.76 6.59
C ILE A 34 -0.57 12.84 7.02
N ASN A 35 -0.79 13.48 8.17
CA ASN A 35 0.11 14.48 8.76
C ASN A 35 0.70 14.08 10.12
N TRP A 36 0.29 12.93 10.66
CA TRP A 36 0.71 12.43 11.97
C TRP A 36 1.83 11.37 11.88
N ASN A 37 2.16 10.91 10.67
CA ASN A 37 3.24 9.95 10.42
C ASN A 37 3.83 10.15 9.02
N ASP A 38 5.16 10.27 8.93
CA ASP A 38 5.90 10.47 7.67
C ASP A 38 6.42 9.16 7.05
N ASN A 39 6.12 8.03 7.69
CA ASN A 39 6.54 6.69 7.27
C ASN A 39 5.35 5.89 6.74
N VAL A 40 4.68 6.44 5.72
CA VAL A 40 3.63 5.75 4.97
C VAL A 40 4.27 4.83 3.94
N GLY A 41 4.04 3.53 4.10
CA GLY A 41 4.48 2.48 3.20
C GLY A 41 3.33 1.88 2.40
N CYS A 42 3.67 0.84 1.64
CA CYS A 42 2.70 0.04 0.92
C CYS A 42 3.13 -1.42 0.91
N ALA A 43 2.17 -2.33 1.03
CA ALA A 43 2.38 -3.76 1.11
C ALA A 43 1.29 -4.52 0.34
N TYR A 44 1.59 -5.74 -0.11
CA TYR A 44 0.59 -6.64 -0.69
C TYR A 44 0.19 -7.71 0.33
N MET A 45 -1.07 -7.68 0.75
CA MET A 45 -1.66 -8.68 1.63
C MET A 45 -2.41 -9.72 0.77
N PRO A 46 -2.12 -11.03 0.90
CA PRO A 46 -2.71 -12.05 0.02
C PRO A 46 -4.24 -12.05 -0.08
N SER A 47 -4.94 -11.69 1.01
CA SER A 47 -6.40 -11.63 1.06
C SER A 47 -6.97 -10.27 0.65
N ASP A 48 -6.25 -9.18 0.93
CA ASP A 48 -6.78 -7.81 0.82
C ASP A 48 -6.22 -7.05 -0.40
N GLY A 49 -5.20 -7.60 -1.05
CA GLY A 49 -4.54 -6.98 -2.19
C GLY A 49 -3.54 -5.91 -1.76
N LEU A 50 -3.50 -4.80 -2.51
CA LEU A 50 -2.58 -3.68 -2.24
C LEU A 50 -3.08 -2.89 -1.03
N CYS A 51 -2.22 -2.68 -0.04
CA CYS A 51 -2.51 -1.98 1.20
C CYS A 51 -1.54 -0.82 1.42
N VAL A 52 -2.02 0.24 2.05
CA VAL A 52 -1.21 1.27 2.69
C VAL A 52 -0.78 0.75 4.06
N GLU A 53 0.50 0.88 4.39
CA GLU A 53 1.07 0.42 5.66
C GLU A 53 1.55 1.62 6.47
N ILE A 54 1.13 1.72 7.72
CA ILE A 54 1.62 2.75 8.64
C ILE A 54 1.89 2.06 9.97
N GLU A 55 3.18 2.06 10.36
CA GLU A 55 3.70 1.32 11.51
C GLU A 55 3.40 -0.18 11.41
N ALA A 56 2.50 -0.70 12.25
CA ALA A 56 2.11 -2.11 12.31
C ALA A 56 0.69 -2.37 11.80
N ASN A 57 -0.01 -1.34 11.30
CA ASN A 57 -1.38 -1.49 10.77
C ASN A 57 -1.38 -1.32 9.25
N VAL A 58 -2.26 -2.08 8.61
CA VAL A 58 -2.42 -2.09 7.16
C VAL A 58 -3.85 -1.75 6.76
N CYS A 59 -3.99 -0.94 5.73
CA CYS A 59 -5.29 -0.56 5.19
C CYS A 59 -5.39 -0.93 3.72
N PRO A 60 -6.41 -1.69 3.28
CA PRO A 60 -6.64 -1.89 1.85
C PRO A 60 -6.64 -0.54 1.13
N ALA A 61 -5.86 -0.39 0.05
CA ALA A 61 -5.63 0.90 -0.57
C ALA A 61 -6.94 1.54 -1.06
N THR A 62 -7.87 0.73 -1.59
CA THR A 62 -9.20 1.20 -1.98
C THR A 62 -9.96 1.79 -0.80
N ARG A 63 -9.95 1.08 0.35
CA ARG A 63 -10.60 1.55 1.57
C ARG A 63 -9.96 2.84 2.09
N PHE A 64 -8.64 2.91 2.10
CA PHE A 64 -7.90 4.10 2.53
C PHE A 64 -8.32 5.33 1.73
N PHE A 65 -8.37 5.24 0.39
CA PHE A 65 -8.73 6.36 -0.46
C PHE A 65 -10.23 6.71 -0.47
N GLU A 66 -11.09 5.85 0.07
CA GLU A 66 -12.51 6.17 0.34
C GLU A 66 -12.70 6.96 1.64
N LEU A 67 -11.76 6.88 2.60
CA LEU A 67 -11.90 7.53 3.91
C LEU A 67 -12.16 9.04 3.82
N PRO A 68 -11.47 9.82 2.97
CA PRO A 68 -11.71 11.25 2.87
C PRO A 68 -13.17 11.61 2.54
N GLU A 69 -13.79 10.85 1.63
CA GLU A 69 -15.20 11.05 1.27
C GLU A 69 -16.15 10.67 2.42
N LEU A 70 -15.79 9.65 3.20
CA LEU A 70 -16.60 9.16 4.32
C LEU A 70 -16.58 10.10 5.53
N ILE A 71 -15.42 10.72 5.81
CA ILE A 71 -15.26 11.63 6.95
C ILE A 71 -15.51 13.09 6.58
N GLY A 72 -15.52 13.42 5.28
CA GLY A 72 -15.69 14.79 4.79
C GLY A 72 -14.46 15.69 5.05
N ASP A 73 -13.28 15.09 5.15
CA ASP A 73 -11.99 15.76 5.37
C ASP A 73 -10.91 15.04 4.55
N ASP A 74 -10.05 15.81 3.87
CA ASP A 74 -8.93 15.26 3.10
C ASP A 74 -7.88 14.61 4.00
N MET A 75 -7.77 15.04 5.26
CA MET A 75 -6.79 14.55 6.21
C MET A 75 -7.36 13.45 7.09
N ILE A 76 -6.74 12.27 7.04
CA ILE A 76 -7.11 11.10 7.82
C ILE A 76 -6.32 11.12 9.13
N ASP A 77 -7.00 11.31 10.26
CA ASP A 77 -6.38 11.23 11.57
C ASP A 77 -6.04 9.78 11.98
N GLU A 78 -5.20 9.65 13.01
CA GLU A 78 -4.73 8.34 13.48
C GLU A 78 -5.88 7.45 13.95
N TYR A 79 -6.89 8.04 14.60
CA TYR A 79 -8.05 7.30 15.10
C TYR A 79 -8.88 6.70 13.97
N THR A 80 -9.16 7.49 12.93
CA THR A 80 -9.91 7.08 11.74
C THR A 80 -9.17 5.98 11.01
N TYR A 81 -7.85 6.13 10.84
CA TYR A 81 -7.02 5.08 10.23
C TYR A 81 -7.10 3.78 11.05
N ARG A 82 -6.78 3.82 12.35
CA ARG A 82 -6.76 2.60 13.19
C ARG A 82 -8.13 1.92 13.37
N THR A 83 -9.23 2.65 13.22
CA THR A 83 -10.58 2.08 13.36
C THR A 83 -11.14 1.50 12.05
N ASN A 84 -10.59 1.89 10.90
CA ASN A 84 -11.04 1.44 9.58
C ASN A 84 -10.05 0.50 8.88
N CYS A 85 -8.88 0.29 9.47
CA CYS A 85 -7.79 -0.52 8.95
C CYS A 85 -7.43 -1.64 9.93
N ILE A 86 -6.68 -2.65 9.48
CA ILE A 86 -6.40 -3.93 10.19
C ILE A 86 -5.08 -3.85 10.96
#